data_AF-A0A3M4ANG5-F1
#
_entry.id   AF-A0A3M4ANG5-F1
#
_cell.length_a   1.000
_cell.length_b   1.000
_cell.length_c   1.000
_cell.angle_alpha   90.00
_cell.angle_beta   90.00
_cell.angle_gamma   90.00
#
_symmetry.space_group_name_H-M   'P 1'
#
loop_
_entity.id
_entity.type
_entity.pdbx_description
1 polymer ?
#
loop_
_entity_poly.entity_id
_entity_poly.type
_entity_poly.pdbx_seq_one_letter_code
_entity_poly.pdbx_strand_id
1 'polypeptide(L)'
;MDFTGWHSRLRAVDGNRASLASLQAVTGRWTVDSFMRTFMMRRMLLTLLLSVITQVWAAEPRELTWNDMIPPDAPVVKPVTAPIHDMSKLSDALAMEAAPAAHQLAPHAPVVKALDGKLVRLPGYIVPLEVSEEGRVTEFLLVPYFGACIHVPPPPANQIVHVTSELGVKVDELYQPYWIEGPMQAKSSTSELAEAGYQMQADKILVYELPDS
;
A
#
# COMPACT_ATOMS: atom_id res chain seq x y z
N MET A 1 -71.04 31.63 33.91
CA MET A 1 -71.28 30.18 33.76
C MET A 1 -70.35 29.48 34.72
N ASP A 2 -70.93 28.94 35.78
CA ASP A 2 -70.27 28.06 36.77
C ASP A 2 -69.74 26.78 36.11
N PHE A 3 -68.66 26.21 36.65
CA PHE A 3 -68.72 25.02 37.52
C PHE A 3 -67.30 24.51 37.85
N THR A 4 -67.02 24.42 39.16
CA THR A 4 -66.29 23.35 39.92
C THR A 4 -65.01 22.74 39.32
N GLY A 5 -63.89 22.55 40.03
CA GLY A 5 -63.56 22.59 41.46
C GLY A 5 -62.28 21.76 41.65
N TRP A 6 -61.57 21.92 42.76
CA TRP A 6 -61.04 20.86 43.63
C TRP A 6 -60.10 21.43 44.72
N HIS A 7 -60.09 20.71 45.83
CA HIS A 7 -59.75 21.08 47.20
C HIS A 7 -58.40 21.74 47.50
N SER A 8 -58.39 22.63 48.50
CA SER A 8 -57.18 23.00 49.23
C SER A 8 -57.38 23.09 50.75
N ARG A 9 -56.54 22.31 51.43
CA ARG A 9 -55.78 22.60 52.68
C ARG A 9 -56.51 22.77 54.01
N LEU A 10 -56.32 21.73 54.82
CA LEU A 10 -55.49 21.66 56.03
C LEU A 10 -55.54 22.80 57.07
N ARG A 11 -55.69 22.31 58.31
CA ARG A 11 -55.81 22.98 59.60
C ARG A 11 -54.64 23.86 60.00
N ALA A 12 -54.98 24.88 60.77
CA ALA A 12 -54.13 25.66 61.64
C ALA A 12 -53.49 24.82 62.77
N VAL A 13 -52.29 25.23 63.22
CA VAL A 13 -51.92 25.34 64.64
C VAL A 13 -50.89 26.47 64.79
N ASP A 14 -51.25 27.42 65.64
CA ASP A 14 -50.51 28.29 66.55
C ASP A 14 -48.98 28.44 66.49
N GLY A 15 -48.57 29.70 66.60
CA GLY A 15 -47.94 30.12 67.86
C GLY A 15 -46.42 30.20 67.91
N ASN A 16 -45.97 31.44 68.08
CA ASN A 16 -44.85 31.86 68.92
C ASN A 16 -43.51 32.18 68.23
N ARG A 17 -43.22 33.49 68.27
CA ARG A 17 -41.92 34.17 68.46
C ARG A 17 -40.85 34.01 67.38
N ALA A 18 -40.54 35.17 66.80
CA ALA A 18 -39.36 35.43 66.00
C ALA A 18 -38.07 34.96 66.70
N SER A 19 -37.32 34.12 66.00
CA SER A 19 -35.88 33.97 66.18
C SER A 19 -35.26 34.09 64.79
N LEU A 20 -34.35 35.04 64.62
CA LEU A 20 -33.59 35.24 63.40
C LEU A 20 -32.71 34.00 63.19
N ALA A 21 -33.09 33.14 62.24
CA ALA A 21 -32.25 32.03 61.82
C ALA A 21 -31.01 32.58 61.12
N SER A 22 -29.86 32.40 61.76
CA SER A 22 -28.55 32.58 61.15
C SER A 22 -28.43 31.72 59.89
N LEU A 23 -28.16 32.34 58.75
CA LEU A 23 -27.72 31.65 57.54
C LEU A 23 -26.36 31.02 57.82
N GLN A 24 -26.32 29.73 58.15
CA GLN A 24 -25.09 28.95 58.05
C GLN A 24 -24.86 28.61 56.58
N ALA A 25 -23.82 29.21 56.00
CA ALA A 25 -23.29 28.78 54.72
C ALA A 25 -22.81 27.33 54.84
N VAL A 26 -23.43 26.41 54.10
CA VAL A 26 -22.88 25.08 53.87
C VAL A 26 -21.67 25.25 52.95
N THR A 27 -20.51 25.52 53.53
CA THR A 27 -19.24 25.50 52.80
C THR A 27 -18.86 24.04 52.59
N GLY A 28 -19.34 23.45 51.50
CA GLY A 28 -18.80 22.19 50.98
C GLY A 28 -17.31 22.38 50.70
N ARG A 29 -16.46 21.73 51.51
CA ARG A 29 -15.00 21.76 51.34
C ARG A 29 -14.61 20.86 50.18
N TRP A 30 -14.81 21.35 48.96
CA TRP A 30 -14.15 20.79 47.79
C TRP A 30 -12.67 21.13 47.94
N THR A 31 -11.85 20.14 48.32
CA THR A 31 -10.41 20.33 48.43
C THR A 31 -9.88 20.67 47.04
N VAL A 32 -9.04 21.71 46.97
CA VAL A 32 -8.39 22.21 45.74
C VAL A 32 -7.72 21.05 44.97
N ASP A 33 -7.30 20.00 45.67
CA ASP A 33 -6.75 18.76 45.14
C ASP A 33 -7.65 18.00 44.17
N SER A 34 -8.97 17.98 44.37
CA SER A 34 -9.89 17.23 43.49
C SER A 34 -10.03 17.94 42.14
N PHE A 35 -10.17 19.27 42.16
CA PHE A 35 -10.18 20.09 40.94
C PHE A 35 -8.84 20.00 40.19
N MET A 36 -7.73 20.07 40.91
CA MET A 36 -6.39 20.00 40.32
C MET A 36 -6.12 18.62 39.67
N ARG A 37 -6.52 17.52 40.33
CA ARG A 37 -6.36 16.16 39.79
C ARG A 37 -7.19 15.91 38.54
N THR A 38 -8.46 16.35 38.51
CA THR A 38 -9.30 16.19 37.31
C THR A 38 -8.78 17.04 36.15
N PHE A 39 -8.29 18.26 36.42
CA PHE A 39 -7.69 19.12 35.39
C PHE A 39 -6.37 18.55 34.85
N MET A 40 -5.55 17.97 35.73
CA MET A 40 -4.27 17.34 35.38
C MET A 40 -4.46 16.02 34.61
N MET A 41 -5.46 15.21 35.00
CA MET A 41 -5.81 13.95 34.34
C MET A 41 -6.43 14.18 32.96
N ARG A 42 -7.26 15.22 32.79
CA ARG A 42 -7.83 15.62 31.48
C ARG A 42 -6.76 16.18 30.53
N ARG A 43 -5.75 16.88 31.06
CA ARG A 43 -4.58 17.34 30.29
C ARG A 43 -3.67 16.18 29.87
N MET A 44 -3.39 15.22 30.75
CA MET A 44 -2.64 14.00 30.40
C MET A 44 -3.38 13.16 29.35
N LEU A 45 -4.70 13.02 29.47
CA LEU A 45 -5.53 12.35 28.46
C LEU A 45 -5.49 13.08 27.11
N LEU A 46 -5.56 14.41 27.09
CA LEU A 46 -5.45 15.20 25.87
C LEU A 46 -4.06 15.09 25.21
N THR A 47 -2.98 15.11 25.99
CA THR A 47 -1.61 14.91 25.44
C THR A 47 -1.39 13.50 24.94
N LEU A 48 -1.96 12.49 25.62
CA LEU A 48 -1.91 11.09 25.18
C LEU A 48 -2.68 10.91 23.87
N LEU A 49 -3.90 11.46 23.78
CA LEU A 49 -4.70 11.46 22.55
C LEU A 49 -3.98 12.18 21.40
N LEU A 50 -3.34 13.32 21.65
CA LEU A 50 -2.58 14.04 20.62
C LEU A 50 -1.36 13.26 20.13
N SER A 51 -0.70 12.50 21.01
CA SER A 51 0.47 11.67 20.66
C SER A 51 0.12 10.41 19.85
N VAL A 52 -1.11 9.90 20.00
CA VAL A 52 -1.60 8.75 19.23
C VAL A 52 -1.99 9.17 17.80
N ILE A 53 -2.45 10.41 17.61
CA ILE A 53 -2.90 10.92 16.30
C ILE A 53 -1.73 11.07 15.30
N THR A 54 -0.49 11.28 15.76
CA THR A 54 0.66 11.45 14.86
C THR A 54 1.19 10.15 14.26
N GLN A 55 0.69 8.98 14.68
CA GLN A 55 1.19 7.68 14.23
C GLN A 55 0.48 7.16 12.94
N VAL A 56 -0.52 7.88 12.42
CA VAL A 56 -1.33 7.44 11.27
C VAL A 56 -0.99 8.23 10.00
N TRP A 57 0.30 8.32 9.66
CA TRP A 57 0.75 8.77 8.34
C TRP A 57 1.38 7.58 7.63
N ALA A 58 0.55 6.66 7.14
CA ALA A 58 0.99 5.71 6.13
C ALA A 58 1.17 6.49 4.83
N ALA A 59 2.41 6.62 4.35
CA ALA A 59 2.66 7.23 3.06
C ALA A 59 2.00 6.37 1.98
N GLU A 60 1.13 6.95 1.16
CA GLU A 60 0.59 6.25 -0.01
C GLU A 60 1.73 5.93 -0.99
N PRO A 61 1.78 4.71 -1.55
CA PRO A 61 2.78 4.37 -2.55
C PRO A 61 2.69 5.32 -3.74
N ARG A 62 3.84 5.80 -4.21
CA ARG A 62 3.88 6.59 -5.45
C ARG A 62 3.54 5.67 -6.62
N GLU A 63 2.44 5.95 -7.29
CA GLU A 63 2.12 5.27 -8.54
C GLU A 63 3.14 5.65 -9.62
N LEU A 64 3.68 4.64 -10.30
CA LEU A 64 4.62 4.78 -11.39
C LEU A 64 4.07 4.17 -12.66
N THR A 65 4.45 4.76 -13.78
CA THR A 65 4.38 4.15 -15.11
C THR A 65 5.76 3.67 -15.53
N TRP A 66 5.83 2.77 -16.50
CA TRP A 66 7.10 2.31 -17.06
C TRP A 66 7.93 3.42 -17.71
N ASN A 67 7.30 4.52 -18.14
CA ASN A 67 8.02 5.67 -18.67
C ASN A 67 8.74 6.48 -17.57
N ASP A 68 8.21 6.48 -16.35
CA ASP A 68 8.83 7.17 -15.20
C ASP A 68 10.15 6.50 -14.76
N MET A 69 10.41 5.29 -15.25
CA MET A 69 11.61 4.49 -14.96
C MET A 69 12.74 4.70 -15.96
N ILE A 70 12.50 5.49 -17.02
CA ILE A 70 13.46 5.80 -18.08
C ILE A 70 14.03 7.21 -17.80
N PRO A 71 15.35 7.35 -17.58
CA PRO A 71 15.97 8.66 -17.47
C PRO A 71 15.72 9.52 -18.72
N PRO A 72 15.52 10.84 -18.58
CA PRO A 72 15.19 11.72 -19.71
C PRO A 72 16.30 11.79 -20.77
N ASP A 73 17.54 11.46 -20.39
CA ASP A 73 18.74 11.40 -21.23
C ASP A 73 19.08 9.98 -21.72
N ALA A 74 18.27 8.98 -21.38
CA ALA A 74 18.50 7.61 -21.81
C ALA A 74 18.29 7.43 -23.33
N PRO A 75 19.10 6.59 -23.99
CA PRO A 75 18.85 6.23 -25.39
C PRO A 75 17.45 5.61 -25.56
N VAL A 76 16.72 6.03 -26.60
CA VAL A 76 15.43 5.42 -26.93
C VAL A 76 15.66 4.03 -27.51
N VAL A 77 15.30 3.01 -26.75
CA VAL A 77 15.31 1.61 -27.20
C VAL A 77 13.88 1.24 -27.57
N LYS A 78 13.63 0.98 -28.86
CA LYS A 78 12.31 0.50 -29.29
C LYS A 78 12.14 -0.96 -28.88
N PRO A 79 11.06 -1.32 -28.15
CA PRO A 79 10.78 -2.71 -27.84
C PRO A 79 10.66 -3.53 -29.14
N VAL A 80 11.40 -4.63 -29.22
CA VAL A 80 11.17 -5.64 -30.25
C VAL A 80 10.19 -6.63 -29.67
N THR A 81 8.92 -6.54 -30.08
CA THR A 81 7.85 -7.45 -29.64
C THR A 81 7.56 -8.53 -30.68
N ALA A 82 8.47 -8.73 -31.64
CA ALA A 82 8.37 -9.82 -32.59
C ALA A 82 8.61 -11.15 -31.86
N PRO A 83 7.77 -12.18 -32.08
CA PRO A 83 7.99 -13.50 -31.49
C PRO A 83 9.36 -14.06 -31.85
N ILE A 84 9.99 -14.72 -30.89
CA ILE A 84 11.30 -15.35 -31.06
C ILE A 84 11.24 -16.58 -31.99
N HIS A 85 10.04 -17.14 -32.18
CA HIS A 85 9.79 -18.28 -33.05
C HIS A 85 9.08 -17.87 -34.34
N ASP A 86 9.68 -18.23 -35.47
CA ASP A 86 9.08 -18.09 -36.79
C ASP A 86 8.30 -19.37 -37.13
N MET A 87 6.97 -19.33 -36.96
CA MET A 87 6.08 -20.46 -37.25
C MET A 87 6.10 -20.88 -38.74
N SER A 88 6.66 -20.08 -39.64
CA SER A 88 6.85 -20.45 -41.06
C SER A 88 8.01 -21.43 -41.29
N LYS A 89 8.86 -21.65 -40.27
CA LYS A 89 10.04 -22.54 -40.32
C LYS A 89 9.88 -23.82 -39.48
N LEU A 90 8.64 -24.23 -39.23
CA LEU A 90 8.28 -25.41 -38.43
C LEU A 90 8.89 -26.73 -38.95
N SER A 91 9.41 -26.77 -40.19
CA SER A 91 10.12 -27.94 -40.71
C SER A 91 11.45 -28.24 -40.00
N ASP A 92 12.04 -27.26 -39.31
CA ASP A 92 13.28 -27.42 -38.51
C ASP A 92 12.98 -27.78 -37.04
N ALA A 93 11.72 -28.07 -36.68
CA ALA A 93 11.25 -28.18 -35.29
C ALA A 93 11.86 -29.34 -34.46
N LEU A 94 12.68 -30.20 -35.05
CA LEU A 94 13.39 -31.27 -34.35
C LEU A 94 14.72 -30.81 -33.71
N ALA A 95 15.13 -29.55 -33.91
CA ALA A 95 16.30 -28.95 -33.25
C ALA A 95 15.95 -28.06 -32.03
N MET A 96 14.69 -28.07 -31.57
CA MET A 96 14.10 -27.01 -30.73
C MET A 96 14.27 -27.16 -29.20
N GLU A 97 15.10 -28.06 -28.70
CA GLU A 97 15.34 -28.21 -27.25
C GLU A 97 16.46 -27.30 -26.70
N ALA A 98 16.96 -26.33 -27.48
CA ALA A 98 18.09 -25.48 -27.05
C ALA A 98 18.21 -24.12 -27.77
N ALA A 99 17.10 -23.51 -28.22
CA ALA A 99 17.19 -22.15 -28.77
C ALA A 99 17.55 -21.17 -27.63
N PRO A 100 18.64 -20.38 -27.75
CA PRO A 100 19.03 -19.45 -26.71
C PRO A 100 17.93 -18.41 -26.47
N ALA A 101 17.73 -18.02 -25.20
CA ALA A 101 16.82 -16.94 -24.83
C ALA A 101 17.12 -15.70 -25.71
N ALA A 102 16.07 -15.03 -26.18
CA ALA A 102 16.26 -13.90 -27.07
C ALA A 102 17.12 -12.81 -26.43
N HIS A 103 18.04 -12.27 -27.22
CA HIS A 103 19.03 -11.31 -26.72
C HIS A 103 18.36 -10.01 -26.27
N GLN A 104 18.57 -9.65 -25.00
CA GLN A 104 18.17 -8.36 -24.47
C GLN A 104 19.00 -7.24 -25.13
N LEU A 105 18.32 -6.30 -25.79
CA LEU A 105 19.00 -5.23 -26.56
C LEU A 105 19.73 -4.21 -25.67
N ALA A 106 19.23 -3.97 -24.47
CA ALA A 106 19.75 -2.95 -23.55
C ALA A 106 19.86 -3.49 -22.11
N PRO A 107 20.78 -4.45 -21.87
CA PRO A 107 20.96 -5.10 -20.57
C PRO A 107 21.53 -4.16 -19.49
N HIS A 108 22.08 -3.01 -19.88
CA HIS A 108 22.69 -2.02 -18.98
C HIS A 108 22.05 -0.64 -19.15
N ALA A 109 20.76 -0.60 -19.47
CA ALA A 109 20.02 0.66 -19.61
C ALA A 109 20.07 1.47 -18.29
N PRO A 110 20.30 2.80 -18.36
CA PRO A 110 20.44 3.62 -17.17
C PRO A 110 19.12 3.72 -16.40
N VAL A 111 19.23 3.82 -15.07
CA VAL A 111 18.09 3.85 -14.14
C VAL A 111 17.89 5.22 -13.50
N VAL A 112 16.66 5.51 -13.06
CA VAL A 112 16.32 6.72 -12.32
C VAL A 112 16.67 6.52 -10.84
N LYS A 113 17.88 6.92 -10.45
CA LYS A 113 18.39 6.76 -9.07
C LYS A 113 17.50 7.36 -7.98
N ALA A 114 16.70 8.38 -8.31
CA ALA A 114 15.79 9.01 -7.36
C ALA A 114 14.61 8.10 -6.91
N LEU A 115 14.40 6.97 -7.59
CA LEU A 115 13.43 5.94 -7.20
C LEU A 115 13.96 5.04 -6.08
N ASP A 116 15.26 5.06 -5.78
CA ASP A 116 15.85 4.23 -4.72
C ASP A 116 15.25 4.55 -3.34
N GLY A 117 14.84 3.51 -2.64
CA GLY A 117 14.18 3.58 -1.33
C GLY A 117 12.76 4.16 -1.34
N LYS A 118 12.18 4.45 -2.52
CA LYS A 118 10.81 4.98 -2.59
C LYS A 118 9.80 3.85 -2.49
N LEU A 119 8.76 4.07 -1.68
CA LEU A 119 7.57 3.23 -1.70
C LEU A 119 6.78 3.55 -2.98
N VAL A 120 6.64 2.56 -3.86
CA VAL A 120 6.00 2.73 -5.17
C VAL A 120 4.95 1.67 -5.42
N ARG A 121 4.08 1.95 -6.39
CA ARG A 121 3.13 1.02 -6.97
C ARG A 121 3.33 0.99 -8.48
N LEU A 122 3.57 -0.17 -9.05
CA LEU A 122 3.89 -0.33 -10.48
C LEU A 122 3.03 -1.46 -11.08
N PRO A 123 2.37 -1.26 -12.23
CA PRO A 123 1.60 -2.29 -12.89
C PRO A 123 2.49 -3.09 -13.85
N GLY A 124 2.28 -4.40 -13.97
CA GLY A 124 3.00 -5.20 -14.96
C GLY A 124 2.56 -6.66 -15.00
N TYR A 125 3.22 -7.42 -15.88
CA TYR A 125 3.07 -8.86 -16.00
C TYR A 125 4.20 -9.57 -15.26
N ILE A 126 3.91 -10.78 -14.77
CA ILE A 126 4.84 -11.58 -13.98
C ILE A 126 5.49 -12.63 -14.87
N VAL A 127 6.83 -12.65 -14.91
CA VAL A 127 7.63 -13.72 -15.49
C VAL A 127 8.27 -14.50 -14.34
N PRO A 128 7.85 -15.75 -14.07
CA PRO A 128 8.30 -16.50 -12.91
C PRO A 128 9.80 -16.84 -13.00
N LEU A 129 10.51 -16.72 -11.89
CA LEU A 129 11.89 -17.19 -11.72
C LEU A 129 11.96 -18.36 -10.74
N GLU A 130 11.28 -18.26 -9.60
CA GLU A 130 11.20 -19.32 -8.58
C GLU A 130 9.74 -19.63 -8.24
N VAL A 131 9.42 -20.91 -8.05
CA VAL A 131 8.10 -21.40 -7.64
C VAL A 131 8.25 -22.21 -6.35
N SER A 132 7.49 -21.85 -5.32
CA SER A 132 7.47 -22.56 -4.03
C SER A 132 6.84 -23.94 -4.14
N GLU A 133 7.02 -24.76 -3.10
CA GLU A 133 6.42 -26.10 -3.00
C GLU A 133 4.87 -26.07 -3.06
N GLU A 134 4.26 -24.96 -2.64
CA GLU A 134 2.81 -24.72 -2.72
C GLU A 134 2.33 -24.26 -4.09
N GLY A 135 3.22 -24.22 -5.09
CA GLY A 135 2.88 -23.80 -6.46
C GLY A 135 2.66 -22.29 -6.59
N ARG A 136 3.38 -21.49 -5.79
CA ARG A 136 3.32 -20.01 -5.84
C ARG A 136 4.64 -19.43 -6.32
N VAL A 137 4.57 -18.47 -7.22
CA VAL A 137 5.72 -17.71 -7.71
C VAL A 137 6.15 -16.71 -6.63
N THR A 138 7.32 -16.94 -6.04
CA THR A 138 7.86 -16.11 -4.94
C THR A 138 9.01 -15.20 -5.40
N GLU A 139 9.62 -15.51 -6.55
CA GLU A 139 10.63 -14.69 -7.22
C GLU A 139 10.25 -14.54 -8.69
N PHE A 140 10.25 -13.32 -9.22
CA PHE A 140 9.82 -13.04 -10.58
C PHE A 140 10.38 -11.75 -11.15
N LEU A 141 10.36 -11.62 -12.48
CA LEU A 141 10.52 -10.35 -13.16
C LEU A 141 9.15 -9.73 -13.42
N LEU A 142 8.96 -8.48 -12.98
CA LEU A 142 7.84 -7.65 -13.39
C LEU A 142 8.22 -6.91 -14.68
N VAL A 143 7.36 -6.99 -15.69
CA VAL A 143 7.62 -6.48 -17.05
C VAL A 143 6.41 -5.72 -17.62
N PRO A 144 6.62 -4.80 -18.59
CA PRO A 144 5.56 -3.93 -19.13
C PRO A 144 4.55 -4.62 -20.07
N TYR A 145 4.85 -5.81 -20.59
CA TYR A 145 3.99 -6.47 -21.57
C TYR A 145 4.00 -7.99 -21.41
N PHE A 146 2.88 -8.60 -21.80
CA PHE A 146 2.70 -10.04 -21.74
C PHE A 146 3.68 -10.79 -22.66
N GLY A 147 4.17 -11.94 -22.20
CA GLY A 147 5.07 -12.80 -22.97
C GLY A 147 6.52 -12.31 -23.08
N ALA A 148 6.89 -11.22 -22.39
CA ALA A 148 8.28 -10.77 -22.35
C ALA A 148 9.21 -11.86 -21.81
N CYS A 149 10.46 -11.86 -22.31
CA CYS A 149 11.54 -12.79 -21.96
C CYS A 149 11.33 -14.24 -22.46
N ILE A 150 10.09 -14.71 -22.61
CA ILE A 150 9.77 -16.10 -22.98
C ILE A 150 9.29 -16.21 -24.44
N HIS A 151 8.38 -15.35 -24.87
CA HIS A 151 7.82 -15.38 -26.24
C HIS A 151 8.40 -14.30 -27.14
N VAL A 152 8.80 -13.18 -26.56
CA VAL A 152 9.45 -12.06 -27.24
C VAL A 152 10.71 -11.66 -26.45
N PRO A 153 11.67 -10.96 -27.06
CA PRO A 153 12.87 -10.51 -26.38
C PRO A 153 12.61 -9.74 -25.07
N PRO A 154 13.52 -9.85 -24.08
CA PRO A 154 13.42 -9.09 -22.84
C PRO A 154 13.42 -7.56 -23.08
N PRO A 155 12.68 -6.78 -22.26
CA PRO A 155 12.74 -5.32 -22.26
C PRO A 155 14.14 -4.79 -21.91
N PRO A 156 14.42 -3.49 -22.12
CA PRO A 156 15.59 -2.84 -21.51
C PRO A 156 15.63 -3.04 -19.99
N ALA A 157 16.82 -3.12 -19.39
CA ALA A 157 16.96 -3.38 -17.95
C ALA A 157 16.24 -2.35 -17.06
N ASN A 158 16.16 -1.09 -17.49
CA ASN A 158 15.40 -0.04 -16.79
C ASN A 158 13.88 -0.13 -16.97
N GLN A 159 13.39 -1.19 -17.61
CA GLN A 159 11.98 -1.57 -17.72
C GLN A 159 11.73 -2.99 -17.23
N ILE A 160 12.59 -3.49 -16.32
CA ILE A 160 12.42 -4.77 -15.64
C ILE A 160 12.67 -4.55 -14.15
N VAL A 161 11.77 -5.06 -13.30
CA VAL A 161 11.96 -5.11 -11.84
C VAL A 161 12.09 -6.56 -11.42
N HIS A 162 13.17 -6.90 -10.74
CA HIS A 162 13.28 -8.18 -10.07
C HIS A 162 12.58 -8.12 -8.71
N VAL A 163 11.53 -8.92 -8.53
CA VAL A 163 10.66 -8.89 -7.36
C VAL A 163 10.76 -10.19 -6.57
N THR A 164 10.88 -10.07 -5.25
CA THR A 164 10.68 -11.17 -4.30
C THR A 164 9.45 -10.93 -3.44
N SER A 165 8.72 -11.99 -3.08
CA SER A 165 7.52 -11.91 -2.26
C SER A 165 7.35 -13.14 -1.37
N GLU A 166 7.00 -12.91 -0.09
CA GLU A 166 6.64 -13.99 0.84
C GLU A 166 5.27 -14.60 0.52
N LEU A 167 4.34 -13.78 0.01
CA LEU A 167 2.98 -14.23 -0.33
C LEU A 167 2.95 -14.94 -1.69
N GLY A 168 3.75 -14.46 -2.65
CA GLY A 168 3.80 -14.95 -4.01
C GLY A 168 2.47 -14.88 -4.78
N VAL A 169 2.45 -15.38 -6.01
CA VAL A 169 1.26 -15.43 -6.89
C VAL A 169 1.05 -16.85 -7.40
N LYS A 170 -0.20 -17.32 -7.54
CA LYS A 170 -0.41 -18.67 -8.09
C LYS A 170 0.03 -18.73 -9.56
N VAL A 171 0.68 -19.82 -9.94
CA VAL A 171 1.20 -20.01 -11.31
C VAL A 171 0.09 -19.97 -12.37
N ASP A 172 -1.12 -20.43 -12.05
CA ASP A 172 -2.28 -20.43 -12.94
C ASP A 172 -2.91 -19.05 -13.12
N GLU A 173 -2.52 -18.05 -12.33
CA GLU A 173 -3.06 -16.68 -12.36
C GLU A 173 -2.10 -15.68 -13.04
N LEU A 174 -1.01 -16.11 -13.66
CA LEU A 174 0.00 -15.21 -14.26
C LEU A 174 -0.39 -14.59 -15.62
N TYR A 175 -1.52 -14.98 -16.19
CA TYR A 175 -2.00 -14.48 -17.49
C TYR A 175 -2.51 -13.04 -17.46
N GLN A 176 -2.77 -12.50 -16.27
CA GLN A 176 -3.28 -11.14 -16.05
C GLN A 176 -2.20 -10.22 -15.48
N PRO A 177 -2.33 -8.89 -15.64
CA PRO A 177 -1.43 -7.94 -15.02
C PRO A 177 -1.71 -7.77 -13.51
N TYR A 178 -0.70 -7.32 -12.79
CA TYR A 178 -0.74 -7.06 -11.35
C TYR A 178 -0.18 -5.67 -11.04
N TRP A 179 -0.72 -5.08 -9.98
CA TRP A 179 -0.07 -4.01 -9.24
C TRP A 179 0.84 -4.60 -8.18
N ILE A 180 2.13 -4.24 -8.23
CA ILE A 180 3.11 -4.58 -7.21
C ILE A 180 3.42 -3.32 -6.40
N GLU A 181 3.26 -3.40 -5.08
CA GLU A 181 3.61 -2.33 -4.15
C GLU A 181 4.81 -2.75 -3.29
N GLY A 182 5.77 -1.85 -3.11
CA GLY A 182 6.91 -2.08 -2.23
C GLY A 182 8.01 -1.02 -2.36
N PRO A 183 9.05 -1.08 -1.50
CA PRO A 183 10.22 -0.23 -1.62
C PRO A 183 11.03 -0.60 -2.87
N MET A 184 11.15 0.35 -3.79
CA MET A 184 11.97 0.23 -4.99
C MET A 184 13.46 0.38 -4.66
N GLN A 185 14.30 -0.46 -5.24
CA GLN A 185 15.76 -0.36 -5.17
C GLN A 185 16.30 -0.15 -6.60
N ALA A 186 17.04 0.93 -6.82
CA ALA A 186 17.70 1.19 -8.11
C ALA A 186 19.03 0.43 -8.18
N LYS A 187 18.93 -0.91 -8.16
CA LYS A 187 20.05 -1.85 -8.06
C LYS A 187 19.90 -2.93 -9.13
N SER A 188 20.96 -3.12 -9.91
CA SER A 188 20.98 -4.14 -10.95
C SER A 188 20.96 -5.56 -10.38
N SER A 189 20.29 -6.47 -11.07
CA SER A 189 20.33 -7.90 -10.82
C SER A 189 20.27 -8.68 -12.13
N THR A 190 20.93 -9.82 -12.14
CA THR A 190 21.01 -10.74 -13.29
C THR A 190 20.19 -11.98 -13.00
N SER A 191 19.47 -12.48 -14.01
CA SER A 191 18.77 -13.76 -14.01
C SER A 191 19.10 -14.53 -15.29
N GLU A 192 18.67 -15.79 -15.38
CA GLU A 192 18.82 -16.58 -16.61
C GLU A 192 18.05 -15.99 -17.81
N LEU A 193 17.02 -15.18 -17.54
CA LEU A 193 16.13 -14.62 -18.56
C LEU A 193 16.52 -13.21 -19.00
N ALA A 194 16.98 -12.37 -18.08
CA ALA A 194 17.28 -10.95 -18.36
C ALA A 194 18.12 -10.28 -17.26
N GLU A 195 18.73 -9.15 -17.62
CA GLU A 195 19.22 -8.14 -16.69
C GLU A 195 18.09 -7.19 -16.28
N ALA A 196 17.92 -6.97 -14.98
CA ALA A 196 17.01 -6.00 -14.41
C ALA A 196 17.79 -4.83 -13.79
N GLY A 197 17.29 -3.61 -13.98
CA GLY A 197 17.88 -2.40 -13.40
C GLY A 197 17.34 -2.08 -12.00
N TYR A 198 16.24 -2.71 -11.61
CA TYR A 198 15.54 -2.45 -10.37
C TYR A 198 15.23 -3.73 -9.61
N GLN A 199 15.12 -3.61 -8.29
CA GLN A 199 14.72 -4.67 -7.37
C GLN A 199 13.58 -4.19 -6.46
N MET A 200 12.74 -5.11 -6.01
CA MET A 200 11.66 -4.82 -5.05
C MET A 200 11.38 -6.03 -4.17
N GLN A 201 11.18 -5.80 -2.87
CA GLN A 201 10.49 -6.77 -2.01
C GLN A 201 9.02 -6.35 -1.97
N ALA A 202 8.12 -7.20 -2.46
CA ALA A 202 6.71 -6.84 -2.60
C ALA A 202 6.00 -6.90 -1.24
N ASP A 203 5.46 -5.75 -0.82
CA ASP A 203 4.59 -5.62 0.35
C ASP A 203 3.15 -6.03 0.00
N LYS A 204 2.70 -5.68 -1.21
CA LYS A 204 1.39 -6.08 -1.73
C LYS A 204 1.46 -6.47 -3.20
N ILE A 205 0.63 -7.45 -3.54
CA ILE A 205 0.38 -7.88 -4.91
C ILE A 205 -1.14 -7.88 -5.11
N LEU A 206 -1.61 -7.02 -6.01
CA LEU A 206 -3.03 -6.84 -6.29
C LEU A 206 -3.27 -7.11 -7.77
N VAL A 207 -4.37 -7.78 -8.11
CA VAL A 207 -4.77 -7.92 -9.51
C VAL A 207 -5.01 -6.53 -10.10
N TYR A 208 -4.54 -6.31 -11.32
CA TYR A 208 -4.86 -5.09 -12.06
C TYR A 208 -6.28 -5.20 -12.63
N GLU A 209 -7.20 -4.43 -12.08
CA GLU A 209 -8.56 -4.31 -12.61
C GLU A 209 -8.61 -3.16 -13.62
N LEU A 210 -9.11 -3.44 -14.82
CA LEU A 210 -9.45 -2.39 -15.78
C LEU A 210 -10.68 -1.65 -15.25
N PRO A 211 -10.69 -0.30 -15.19
CA PRO A 211 -11.90 0.44 -14.88
C PRO A 211 -13.01 0.04 -15.86
N ASP A 212 -14.21 -0.22 -15.36
CA ASP A 212 -15.39 -0.45 -16.20
C ASP A 212 -15.50 0.70 -17.22
N SER A 213 -15.47 0.37 -18.51
CA SER A 213 -15.45 1.34 -19.61
C SER A 213 -16.85 1.83 -20.01
#